data_AF-A0A368GKR2-F1
#
_entry.id   AF-A0A368GKR2-F1
#
_cell.length_a   1.000
_cell.length_b   1.000
_cell.length_c   1.000
_cell.angle_alpha   90.00
_cell.angle_beta   90.00
_cell.angle_gamma   90.00
#
_symmetry.space_group_name_H-M   'P 1'
#
loop_
_entity.id
_entity.type
_entity.pdbx_description
1 polymer ?
#
loop_
_entity_poly.entity_id
_entity_poly.type
_entity_poly.pdbx_seq_one_letter_code
_entity_poly.pdbx_strand_id
1 'polypeptide(L)'
;MVNRNKNVVRVVTVWVAPFVMTKRECMEPNNRTECEGNNKYEGYCIDLLKLLADRIDGFNFEVYLGEKTGSKLPDGSWDGMMGDLLSGKADVAVASLTINQERERVVDFSKPFMTTGISIMIKKPDKQEFSVFSFMQPLSTEIWMYIIFAYIGVSVVIFLVSRFSPYEWRVEETARGGFTISNDFSVYNCLWFTLAAFMQQGTDILPRSISGRIASSAWWFFTMIIVSSYTANLAAFLTLEKMQAPIESVEDLAKQTKIKYGIQGGGSTASFFKVHSSPVAWMLVSLSNKCNLSIFMISKRTLIRHSRR
;
A
#
# COMPACT_ATOMS: atom_id res chain seq x y z
N MET A 1 48.18 2.93 -31.74
CA MET A 1 48.03 1.76 -30.86
C MET A 1 48.50 2.18 -29.47
N VAL A 2 47.59 2.25 -28.50
CA VAL A 2 47.93 2.70 -27.13
C VAL A 2 48.74 1.61 -26.44
N ASN A 3 49.89 1.98 -25.89
CA ASN A 3 50.80 1.07 -25.18
C ASN A 3 50.09 0.58 -23.89
N ARG A 4 49.57 -0.65 -23.91
CA ARG A 4 48.76 -1.22 -22.81
C ARG A 4 49.67 -1.83 -21.74
N ASN A 5 49.60 -1.32 -20.51
CA ASN A 5 50.13 -2.02 -19.35
C ASN A 5 49.29 -3.30 -19.14
N LYS A 6 49.85 -4.48 -19.44
CA LYS A 6 49.13 -5.77 -19.41
C LYS A 6 48.70 -6.26 -18.02
N ASN A 7 49.01 -5.51 -16.96
CA ASN A 7 48.85 -5.96 -15.58
C ASN A 7 47.65 -5.34 -14.84
N VAL A 8 46.84 -4.47 -15.48
CA VAL A 8 45.68 -3.83 -14.85
C VAL A 8 44.43 -4.01 -15.71
N VAL A 9 43.39 -4.60 -15.12
CA VAL A 9 42.08 -4.83 -15.73
C VAL A 9 41.24 -3.56 -15.63
N ARG A 10 40.82 -2.99 -16.76
CA ARG A 10 39.98 -1.80 -16.76
C ARG A 10 38.51 -2.19 -16.60
N VAL A 11 37.92 -1.79 -15.48
CA VAL A 11 36.55 -2.11 -15.13
C VAL A 11 35.66 -0.90 -15.40
N VAL A 12 34.70 -1.07 -16.32
CA VAL A 12 33.67 -0.04 -16.55
C VAL A 12 32.46 -0.30 -15.64
N THR A 13 31.93 0.78 -15.07
CA THR A 13 30.70 0.74 -14.27
C THR A 13 29.82 1.96 -14.51
N VAL A 14 28.59 1.98 -14.00
CA VAL A 14 27.68 3.13 -14.09
C VAL A 14 27.22 3.53 -12.70
N TRP A 15 27.09 4.83 -12.47
CA TRP A 15 26.60 5.37 -11.20
C TRP A 15 25.15 4.93 -10.95
N VAL A 16 24.95 4.13 -9.91
CA VAL A 16 23.65 3.62 -9.49
C VAL A 16 23.69 3.33 -8.00
N ALA A 17 22.97 4.09 -7.19
CA ALA A 17 22.81 3.76 -5.77
C ALA A 17 21.94 2.49 -5.56
N PRO A 18 22.28 1.59 -4.61
CA PRO A 18 23.48 1.55 -3.76
C PRO A 18 24.63 0.69 -4.34
N PHE A 19 24.63 0.42 -5.65
CA PHE A 19 25.59 -0.47 -6.30
C PHE A 19 26.95 0.18 -6.54
N VAL A 20 26.97 1.37 -7.12
CA VAL A 20 28.17 2.20 -7.30
C VAL A 20 27.78 3.65 -7.07
N MET A 21 28.45 4.27 -6.12
CA MET A 21 28.31 5.65 -5.72
C MET A 21 29.70 6.27 -5.59
N THR A 22 29.78 7.58 -5.77
CA THR A 22 30.97 8.33 -5.38
C THR A 22 30.88 8.58 -3.88
N LYS A 23 31.94 8.31 -3.13
CA LYS A 23 32.00 8.61 -1.69
C LYS A 23 31.69 10.10 -1.46
N ARG A 24 30.97 10.39 -0.38
CA ARG A 24 30.60 11.78 -0.02
C ARG A 24 31.83 12.66 0.22
N GLU A 25 32.82 12.12 0.91
CA GLU A 25 34.11 12.79 1.20
C GLU A 25 34.84 13.21 -0.08
N CYS A 26 34.64 12.46 -1.18
CA CYS A 26 35.21 12.75 -2.49
C CYS A 26 34.42 13.76 -3.32
N MET A 27 33.27 14.24 -2.82
CA MET A 27 32.54 15.37 -3.40
C MET A 27 32.99 16.70 -2.82
N GLU A 28 33.64 16.70 -1.64
CA GLU A 28 34.09 17.91 -0.96
C GLU A 28 35.54 18.29 -1.38
N PRO A 29 35.83 19.59 -1.58
CA PRO A 29 37.11 20.01 -2.13
C PRO A 29 38.31 19.82 -1.18
N ASN A 30 38.08 19.54 0.11
CA ASN A 30 39.12 19.56 1.15
C ASN A 30 39.90 18.25 1.31
N ASN A 31 39.46 17.11 0.75
CA ASN A 31 40.05 15.79 1.05
C ASN A 31 40.43 15.00 -0.22
N ARG A 32 41.18 15.63 -1.14
CA ARG A 32 41.47 15.07 -2.48
C ARG A 32 42.40 13.85 -2.49
N THR A 33 43.30 13.72 -1.51
CA THR A 33 44.34 12.66 -1.49
C THR A 33 43.78 11.27 -1.25
N GLU A 34 42.66 11.13 -0.54
CA GLU A 34 42.03 9.83 -0.26
C GLU A 34 41.11 9.35 -1.40
N CYS A 35 40.89 10.21 -2.39
CA CYS A 35 39.92 10.03 -3.48
C CYS A 35 40.57 9.72 -4.84
N GLU A 36 41.81 9.23 -4.83
CA GLU A 36 42.51 8.84 -6.05
C GLU A 36 42.17 7.40 -6.47
N GLY A 37 42.03 7.21 -7.79
CA GLY A 37 41.74 5.91 -8.41
C GLY A 37 40.48 5.24 -7.88
N ASN A 38 40.61 3.97 -7.48
CA ASN A 38 39.49 3.13 -7.04
C ASN A 38 38.84 3.59 -5.73
N ASN A 39 39.58 4.31 -4.88
CA ASN A 39 39.11 4.71 -3.55
C ASN A 39 38.01 5.78 -3.59
N LYS A 40 37.80 6.40 -4.75
CA LYS A 40 36.74 7.37 -5.02
C LYS A 40 35.33 6.77 -4.96
N TYR A 41 35.21 5.49 -5.24
CA TYR A 41 33.92 4.81 -5.39
C TYR A 41 33.61 3.92 -4.18
N GLU A 42 32.33 3.80 -3.87
CA GLU A 42 31.79 2.92 -2.83
C GLU A 42 30.48 2.27 -3.31
N GLY A 43 30.10 1.16 -2.69
CA GLY A 43 28.84 0.47 -2.96
C GLY A 43 29.04 -1.02 -3.25
N TYR A 44 27.91 -1.72 -3.41
CA TYR A 44 27.87 -3.18 -3.51
C TYR A 44 28.79 -3.77 -4.59
N CYS A 45 28.84 -3.16 -5.77
CA CYS A 45 29.68 -3.64 -6.88
C CYS A 45 31.17 -3.37 -6.65
N ILE A 46 31.52 -2.30 -5.92
CA ILE A 46 32.91 -1.98 -5.57
C ILE A 46 33.43 -2.95 -4.51
N ASP A 47 32.61 -3.26 -3.51
CA ASP A 47 32.98 -4.24 -2.49
C ASP A 47 33.11 -5.64 -3.10
N LEU A 48 32.25 -6.00 -4.06
CA LEU A 48 32.38 -7.23 -4.83
C LEU A 48 33.71 -7.29 -5.59
N LEU A 49 34.12 -6.19 -6.25
CA LEU A 49 35.41 -6.12 -6.97
C LEU A 49 36.61 -6.30 -6.03
N LYS A 50 36.58 -5.67 -4.84
CA LYS A 50 37.64 -5.84 -3.83
C LYS A 50 37.74 -7.31 -3.39
N LEU A 51 36.61 -7.94 -3.08
CA LEU A 51 36.59 -9.36 -2.70
C LEU A 51 37.06 -10.30 -3.82
N LEU A 52 36.82 -9.92 -5.08
CA LEU A 52 37.36 -10.66 -6.23
C LEU A 52 38.87 -10.48 -6.36
N ALA A 53 39.39 -9.26 -6.13
CA ALA A 53 40.82 -8.98 -6.14
C ALA A 53 41.57 -9.71 -5.02
N ASP A 54 40.97 -9.81 -3.84
CA ASP A 54 41.57 -10.54 -2.71
C ASP A 54 41.62 -12.06 -2.94
N ARG A 55 40.75 -12.60 -3.79
CA ARG A 55 40.61 -14.04 -4.04
C ARG A 55 41.32 -14.52 -5.31
N ILE A 56 41.56 -13.64 -6.27
CA ILE A 56 42.16 -13.98 -7.57
C ILE A 56 43.56 -13.37 -7.64
N ASP A 57 44.59 -14.22 -7.53
CA ASP A 57 45.98 -13.78 -7.62
C ASP A 57 46.26 -13.07 -8.95
N GLY A 58 46.83 -11.86 -8.87
CA GLY A 58 47.16 -11.05 -10.04
C GLY A 58 46.00 -10.21 -10.60
N PHE A 59 44.83 -10.20 -9.96
CA PHE A 59 43.71 -9.34 -10.37
C PHE A 59 43.86 -7.91 -9.82
N ASN A 60 44.65 -7.09 -10.50
CA ASN A 60 44.66 -5.65 -10.28
C ASN A 60 43.64 -4.98 -11.21
N PHE A 61 42.83 -4.07 -10.69
CA PHE A 61 41.78 -3.43 -11.46
C PHE A 61 41.80 -1.90 -11.32
N GLU A 62 41.28 -1.21 -12.32
CA GLU A 62 41.04 0.23 -12.29
C GLU A 62 39.59 0.50 -12.72
N VAL A 63 38.82 1.16 -11.86
CA VAL A 63 37.40 1.45 -12.09
C VAL A 63 37.24 2.83 -12.71
N TYR A 64 36.45 2.91 -13.78
CA TYR A 64 35.97 4.18 -14.32
C TYR A 64 34.47 4.15 -14.60
N LEU A 65 33.88 5.35 -14.59
CA LEU A 65 32.44 5.51 -14.76
C LEU A 65 32.10 5.74 -16.24
N GLY A 66 31.24 4.87 -16.79
CA GLY A 66 30.56 5.07 -18.06
C GLY A 66 29.33 5.96 -17.91
N GLU A 67 28.94 6.63 -18.99
CA GLU A 67 27.80 7.55 -18.99
C GLU A 67 26.45 6.84 -18.97
N LYS A 68 26.36 5.68 -19.65
CA LYS A 68 25.12 4.93 -19.85
C LYS A 68 25.35 3.44 -19.71
N THR A 69 24.29 2.71 -19.36
CA THR A 69 24.33 1.24 -19.25
C THR A 69 24.58 0.54 -20.59
N GLY A 70 24.13 1.14 -21.69
CA GLY A 70 24.31 0.64 -23.05
C GLY A 70 23.04 0.07 -23.66
N SER A 71 22.63 0.67 -24.77
CA SER A 71 21.50 0.31 -25.62
C SER A 71 21.95 0.15 -27.07
N LYS A 72 21.27 -0.70 -27.82
CA LYS A 72 21.50 -0.83 -29.25
C LYS A 72 20.94 0.39 -29.99
N LEU A 73 21.78 1.03 -30.78
CA LEU A 73 21.44 2.17 -31.62
C LEU A 73 20.85 1.69 -32.97
N PRO A 74 20.14 2.56 -33.72
CA PRO A 74 19.50 2.19 -34.99
C PRO A 74 20.48 1.74 -36.08
N ASP A 75 21.72 2.22 -36.02
CA ASP A 75 22.84 1.83 -36.89
C ASP A 75 23.41 0.44 -36.55
N GLY A 76 22.91 -0.20 -35.48
CA GLY A 76 23.39 -1.49 -34.99
C GLY A 76 24.57 -1.40 -34.02
N SER A 77 25.13 -0.21 -33.78
CA SER A 77 26.18 0.01 -32.80
C SER A 77 25.61 0.02 -31.37
N TRP A 78 26.50 -0.06 -30.37
CA TRP A 78 26.12 -0.03 -28.95
C TRP A 78 26.76 1.17 -28.27
N ASP A 79 25.98 1.87 -27.44
CA ASP A 79 26.47 2.97 -26.61
C ASP A 79 26.84 2.52 -25.19
N GLY A 80 27.36 3.46 -24.38
CA GLY A 80 27.61 3.27 -22.96
C GLY A 80 28.60 2.15 -22.63
N MET A 81 28.40 1.48 -21.49
CA MET A 81 29.28 0.39 -21.04
C MET A 81 29.37 -0.75 -22.06
N MET A 82 28.27 -1.06 -22.75
CA MET A 82 28.25 -2.11 -23.78
C MET A 82 29.16 -1.73 -24.97
N GLY A 83 29.11 -0.47 -25.41
CA GLY A 83 30.02 0.05 -26.44
C GLY A 83 31.48 0.06 -26.00
N ASP A 84 31.75 0.41 -24.74
CA ASP A 84 33.10 0.40 -24.16
C ASP A 84 33.70 -1.02 -24.09
N LEU A 85 32.88 -2.05 -23.83
CA LEU A 85 33.29 -3.46 -23.91
C LEU A 85 33.58 -3.88 -25.36
N LEU A 86 32.68 -3.58 -26.30
CA LEU A 86 32.83 -4.00 -27.70
C LEU A 86 33.99 -3.31 -28.42
N SER A 87 34.30 -2.06 -28.05
CA SER A 87 35.45 -1.32 -28.58
C SER A 87 36.79 -1.72 -27.93
N GLY A 88 36.78 -2.57 -26.91
CA GLY A 88 37.98 -2.95 -26.14
C GLY A 88 38.54 -1.79 -25.30
N LYS A 89 37.72 -0.80 -24.97
CA LYS A 89 38.06 0.30 -24.05
C LYS A 89 37.93 -0.15 -22.59
N ALA A 90 36.95 -1.00 -22.27
CA ALA A 90 36.87 -1.74 -21.02
C ALA A 90 37.26 -3.20 -21.25
N ASP A 91 37.82 -3.84 -20.23
CA ASP A 91 38.13 -5.27 -20.27
C ASP A 91 37.02 -6.08 -19.57
N VAL A 92 36.40 -5.52 -18.52
CA VAL A 92 35.26 -6.10 -17.79
C VAL A 92 34.25 -5.01 -17.43
N ALA A 93 32.96 -5.35 -17.37
CA ALA A 93 31.93 -4.47 -16.81
C ALA A 93 31.35 -5.07 -15.53
N VAL A 94 31.38 -4.30 -14.43
CA VAL A 94 30.76 -4.70 -13.16
C VAL A 94 29.77 -3.62 -12.74
N ALA A 95 28.49 -3.93 -12.93
CA ALA A 95 27.39 -3.02 -12.66
C ALA A 95 26.08 -3.79 -12.43
N SER A 96 25.01 -3.08 -12.07
CA SER A 96 23.64 -3.61 -12.06
C SER A 96 23.09 -3.74 -13.49
N LEU A 97 23.73 -4.59 -14.30
CA LEU A 97 23.40 -4.83 -15.70
C LEU A 97 22.46 -6.03 -15.84
N THR A 98 21.27 -5.81 -16.39
CA THR A 98 20.34 -6.91 -16.70
C THR A 98 20.86 -7.72 -17.90
N ILE A 99 20.98 -9.04 -17.70
CA ILE A 99 21.25 -10.01 -18.77
C ILE A 99 19.99 -10.11 -19.65
N ASN A 100 20.13 -9.86 -20.94
CA ASN A 100 19.06 -10.01 -21.93
C ASN A 100 19.60 -10.63 -23.22
N GLN A 101 18.70 -11.14 -24.06
CA GLN A 101 19.08 -11.86 -25.27
C GLN A 101 19.88 -10.99 -26.25
N GLU A 102 19.59 -9.68 -26.34
CA GLU A 102 20.31 -8.80 -27.28
C GLU A 102 21.76 -8.53 -26.84
N ARG A 103 22.01 -8.38 -25.53
CA ARG A 103 23.36 -8.18 -25.00
C ARG A 103 24.16 -9.48 -25.01
N GLU A 104 23.54 -10.60 -24.68
CA GLU A 104 24.19 -11.92 -24.68
C GLU A 104 24.67 -12.36 -26.08
N ARG A 105 24.12 -11.78 -27.15
CA ARG A 105 24.61 -12.01 -28.52
C ARG A 105 25.93 -11.30 -28.84
N VAL A 106 26.32 -10.30 -28.06
CA VAL A 106 27.49 -9.45 -28.36
C VAL A 106 28.54 -9.47 -27.26
N VAL A 107 28.19 -9.82 -26.03
CA VAL A 107 29.12 -10.01 -24.91
C VAL A 107 28.76 -11.26 -24.13
N ASP A 108 29.78 -11.90 -23.54
CA ASP A 108 29.59 -13.02 -22.64
C ASP A 108 29.26 -12.54 -21.21
N PHE A 109 28.33 -13.23 -20.55
CA PHE A 109 27.97 -12.98 -19.17
C PHE A 109 28.44 -14.10 -18.25
N SER A 110 28.81 -13.75 -17.02
CA SER A 110 28.97 -14.72 -15.94
C SER A 110 27.61 -15.21 -15.44
N LYS A 111 27.63 -16.15 -14.49
CA LYS A 111 26.39 -16.51 -13.77
C LYS A 111 25.86 -15.30 -13.00
N PRO A 112 24.54 -15.06 -13.00
CA PRO A 112 23.95 -13.91 -12.32
C PRO A 112 24.25 -13.99 -10.82
N PHE A 113 24.81 -12.91 -10.26
CA PHE A 113 25.10 -12.81 -8.83
C PHE A 113 23.90 -12.31 -8.00
N MET A 114 22.85 -11.80 -8.66
CA MET A 114 21.62 -11.33 -8.01
C MET A 114 20.41 -11.56 -8.93
N THR A 115 19.37 -12.19 -8.39
CA THR A 115 18.11 -12.44 -9.10
C THR A 115 17.07 -11.40 -8.74
N THR A 116 16.60 -10.64 -9.73
CA THR A 116 15.57 -9.59 -9.57
C THR A 116 14.52 -9.70 -10.67
N GLY A 117 13.35 -9.08 -10.48
CA GLY A 117 12.26 -9.08 -11.46
C GLY A 117 11.64 -7.69 -11.63
N ILE A 118 10.69 -7.57 -12.56
CA ILE A 118 9.94 -6.33 -12.75
C ILE A 118 9.00 -6.12 -11.55
N SER A 119 8.92 -4.90 -11.03
CA SER A 119 8.02 -4.54 -9.94
C SER A 119 7.38 -3.18 -10.21
N ILE A 120 6.23 -2.94 -9.60
CA ILE A 120 5.51 -1.66 -9.70
C ILE A 120 5.77 -0.88 -8.42
N MET A 121 6.16 0.39 -8.55
CA MET A 121 6.31 1.30 -7.40
C MET A 121 5.19 2.34 -7.42
N ILE A 122 4.33 2.30 -6.42
CA ILE A 122 3.24 3.27 -6.23
C ILE A 122 3.49 4.16 -5.00
N LYS A 123 2.98 5.39 -5.03
CA LYS A 123 2.95 6.23 -3.83
C LYS A 123 2.14 5.49 -2.76
N LYS A 124 2.66 5.43 -1.53
CA LYS A 124 1.90 4.94 -0.39
C LYS A 124 0.60 5.77 -0.30
N PRO A 125 -0.58 5.14 -0.29
CA PRO A 125 -1.83 5.87 -0.18
C PRO A 125 -1.83 6.68 1.12
N ASP A 126 -2.35 7.90 1.05
CA ASP A 126 -2.50 8.73 2.24
C ASP A 126 -3.48 8.04 3.21
N LYS A 127 -3.27 8.20 4.51
CA LYS A 127 -4.16 7.61 5.52
C LYS A 127 -5.56 8.19 5.30
N GLN A 128 -6.57 7.32 5.27
CA GLN A 128 -7.96 7.74 5.06
C GLN A 128 -8.33 8.75 6.16
N GLU A 129 -8.70 9.97 5.77
CA GLU A 129 -9.13 10.99 6.73
C GLU A 129 -10.46 10.55 7.34
N PHE A 130 -10.58 10.66 8.68
CA PHE A 130 -11.82 10.33 9.37
C PHE A 130 -12.91 11.30 8.91
N SER A 131 -13.91 10.79 8.19
CA SER A 131 -15.12 11.54 7.87
C SER A 131 -15.99 11.72 9.12
N VAL A 132 -16.80 12.77 9.20
CA VAL A 132 -17.69 13.07 10.33
C VAL A 132 -18.64 11.91 10.64
N PHE A 133 -19.01 11.10 9.64
CA PHE A 133 -19.89 9.94 9.78
C PHE A 133 -19.16 8.61 9.97
N SER A 134 -17.85 8.62 10.23
CA SER A 134 -17.07 7.38 10.40
C SER A 134 -17.56 6.55 11.60
N PHE A 135 -18.20 7.17 12.59
CA PHE A 135 -18.80 6.45 13.72
C PHE A 135 -19.96 5.52 13.30
N MET A 136 -20.61 5.74 12.16
CA MET A 136 -21.68 4.85 11.68
C MET A 136 -21.16 3.63 10.89
N GLN A 137 -19.90 3.67 10.44
CA GLN A 137 -19.27 2.62 9.63
C GLN A 137 -19.06 1.25 10.31
N PRO A 138 -18.99 1.11 11.65
CA PRO A 138 -18.86 -0.20 12.31
C PRO A 138 -20.04 -1.15 12.08
N LEU A 139 -21.19 -0.63 11.65
CA LEU A 139 -22.37 -1.42 11.27
C LEU A 139 -22.78 -1.09 9.83
N SER A 140 -23.24 -2.11 9.09
CA SER A 140 -23.76 -1.92 7.75
C SER A 140 -25.01 -1.04 7.75
N THR A 141 -25.24 -0.28 6.68
CA THR A 141 -26.46 0.52 6.48
C THR A 141 -27.73 -0.31 6.58
N GLU A 142 -27.67 -1.59 6.17
CA GLU A 142 -28.77 -2.54 6.29
C GLU A 142 -29.15 -2.79 7.75
N ILE A 143 -28.17 -2.97 8.64
CA ILE A 143 -28.40 -3.22 10.06
C ILE A 143 -29.03 -1.99 10.72
N TRP A 144 -28.59 -0.79 10.34
CA TRP A 144 -29.20 0.46 10.79
C TRP A 144 -30.68 0.55 10.41
N MET A 145 -31.05 0.16 9.19
CA MET A 145 -32.46 0.09 8.79
C MET A 145 -33.24 -0.92 9.63
N TYR A 146 -32.69 -2.12 9.86
CA TYR A 146 -33.35 -3.13 10.71
C TYR A 146 -33.54 -2.67 12.17
N ILE A 147 -32.60 -1.92 12.74
CA ILE A 147 -32.73 -1.34 14.08
C ILE A 147 -33.90 -0.36 14.14
N ILE A 148 -34.06 0.51 13.14
CA ILE A 148 -35.18 1.47 13.08
C ILE A 148 -36.52 0.75 12.97
N PHE A 149 -36.63 -0.27 12.10
CA PHE A 149 -37.85 -1.06 11.98
C PHE A 149 -38.17 -1.85 13.26
N ALA A 150 -37.17 -2.47 13.87
CA ALA A 150 -37.32 -3.19 15.13
C ALA A 150 -37.75 -2.26 16.26
N TYR A 151 -37.16 -1.05 16.35
CA TYR A 151 -37.53 -0.03 17.32
C TYR A 151 -39.03 0.32 17.21
N ILE A 152 -39.50 0.72 16.02
CA ILE A 152 -40.92 1.06 15.81
C ILE A 152 -41.82 -0.15 16.10
N GLY A 153 -41.45 -1.33 15.62
CA GLY A 153 -42.21 -2.56 15.84
C GLY A 153 -42.39 -2.90 17.32
N VAL A 154 -41.32 -2.81 18.10
CA VAL A 154 -41.36 -3.07 19.55
C VAL A 154 -42.16 -2.00 20.29
N SER A 155 -42.04 -0.72 19.92
CA SER A 155 -42.87 0.34 20.52
C SER A 155 -44.36 0.09 20.30
N VAL A 156 -44.74 -0.38 19.11
CA VAL A 156 -46.13 -0.75 18.79
C VAL A 156 -46.57 -1.97 19.58
N VAL A 157 -45.74 -3.01 19.69
CA VAL A 157 -46.06 -4.21 20.49
C VAL A 157 -46.27 -3.83 21.96
N ILE A 158 -45.39 -3.02 22.54
CA ILE A 158 -45.51 -2.55 23.93
C ILE A 158 -46.78 -1.72 24.10
N PHE A 159 -47.10 -0.84 23.14
CA PHE A 159 -48.34 -0.05 23.15
C PHE A 159 -49.60 -0.91 23.10
N LEU A 160 -49.61 -1.96 22.26
CA LEU A 160 -50.75 -2.88 22.19
C LEU A 160 -50.89 -3.68 23.49
N VAL A 161 -49.79 -4.22 24.01
CA VAL A 161 -49.79 -4.99 25.27
C VAL A 161 -50.23 -4.11 26.45
N SER A 162 -49.77 -2.85 26.51
CA SER A 162 -50.14 -1.93 27.57
C SER A 162 -51.59 -1.46 27.47
N ARG A 163 -52.16 -1.42 26.26
CA ARG A 163 -53.57 -1.08 26.05
C ARG A 163 -54.51 -2.23 26.40
N PHE A 164 -54.16 -3.46 26.00
CA PHE A 164 -55.01 -4.64 26.19
C PHE A 164 -54.88 -5.27 27.58
N SER A 165 -53.77 -5.05 28.29
CA SER A 165 -53.58 -5.58 29.64
C SER A 165 -54.31 -4.73 30.69
N PRO A 166 -55.36 -5.23 31.37
CA PRO A 166 -56.09 -4.49 32.40
C PRO A 166 -55.21 -4.07 33.59
N TYR A 167 -54.09 -4.77 33.81
CA TYR A 167 -53.14 -4.53 34.91
C TYR A 167 -52.30 -3.25 34.75
N GLU A 168 -52.28 -2.63 33.57
CA GLU A 168 -51.53 -1.39 33.32
C GLU A 168 -52.39 -0.14 33.57
N TRP A 169 -53.70 -0.31 33.74
CA TRP A 169 -54.63 0.79 33.97
C TRP A 169 -54.65 1.14 35.45
N ARG A 170 -54.26 2.38 35.78
CA ARG A 170 -54.26 2.91 37.14
C ARG A 170 -55.62 3.48 37.46
N VAL A 171 -56.13 3.20 38.65
CA VAL A 171 -57.23 3.97 39.24
C VAL A 171 -56.60 5.06 40.09
N GLU A 172 -56.61 6.29 39.59
CA GLU A 172 -56.16 7.47 40.33
C GLU A 172 -57.34 8.16 40.99
N GLU A 173 -57.23 8.41 42.29
CA GLU A 173 -58.22 9.18 43.03
C GLU A 173 -57.98 10.67 42.76
N THR A 174 -58.97 11.31 42.15
CA THR A 174 -58.96 12.74 41.86
C THR A 174 -59.13 13.51 43.17
N ALA A 175 -58.44 14.64 43.32
CA ALA A 175 -58.52 15.52 44.50
C ALA A 175 -59.93 16.04 44.85
N ARG A 176 -60.95 15.73 44.03
CA ARG A 176 -62.37 16.04 44.23
C ARG A 176 -63.23 14.82 44.62
N GLY A 177 -62.61 13.71 45.02
CA GLY A 177 -63.31 12.49 45.50
C GLY A 177 -63.92 11.62 44.40
N GLY A 178 -63.33 11.61 43.19
CA GLY A 178 -63.74 10.75 42.07
C GLY A 178 -62.60 9.85 41.60
N PHE A 179 -62.89 8.72 40.98
CA PHE A 179 -61.88 7.80 40.45
C PHE A 179 -61.70 7.99 38.94
N THR A 180 -60.47 8.22 38.47
CA THR A 180 -60.12 8.28 37.03
C THR A 180 -59.21 7.12 36.67
N ILE A 181 -59.49 6.46 35.54
CA ILE A 181 -58.65 5.37 35.06
C ILE A 181 -57.63 5.93 34.07
N SER A 182 -56.35 5.98 34.45
CA SER A 182 -55.25 6.51 33.63
C SER A 182 -54.29 5.40 33.18
N ASN A 183 -53.76 5.51 31.96
CA ASN A 183 -52.73 4.62 31.42
C ASN A 183 -51.55 5.48 30.97
N ASP A 184 -50.40 5.30 31.62
CA ASP A 184 -49.19 6.09 31.37
C ASP A 184 -48.53 5.75 30.02
N PHE A 185 -48.86 4.60 29.41
CA PHE A 185 -48.29 4.15 28.14
C PHE A 185 -49.08 4.68 26.93
N SER A 186 -48.94 5.97 26.65
CA SER A 186 -49.28 6.54 25.34
C SER A 186 -48.26 6.12 24.27
N VAL A 187 -48.59 6.24 22.97
CA VAL A 187 -47.67 5.92 21.85
C VAL A 187 -46.33 6.66 21.99
N TYR A 188 -46.38 7.93 22.38
CA TYR A 188 -45.18 8.74 22.63
C TYR A 188 -44.34 8.18 23.78
N ASN A 189 -44.98 7.79 24.89
CA ASN A 189 -44.29 7.24 26.06
C ASN A 189 -43.73 5.85 25.77
N CYS A 190 -44.37 5.06 24.90
CA CYS A 190 -43.84 3.77 24.43
C CYS A 190 -42.60 3.95 23.55
N LEU A 191 -42.62 4.91 22.61
CA LEU A 191 -41.47 5.27 21.79
C LEU A 191 -40.31 5.75 22.68
N TRP A 192 -40.58 6.66 23.60
CA TRP A 192 -39.59 7.16 24.56
C TRP A 192 -39.01 6.04 25.42
N PHE A 193 -39.85 5.15 25.95
CA PHE A 193 -39.43 3.98 26.71
C PHE A 193 -38.47 3.08 25.91
N THR A 194 -38.84 2.73 24.67
CA THR A 194 -37.99 1.90 23.82
C THR A 194 -36.68 2.58 23.42
N LEU A 195 -36.69 3.90 23.25
CA LEU A 195 -35.50 4.69 22.90
C LEU A 195 -34.53 4.79 24.08
N ALA A 196 -35.05 5.06 25.28
CA ALA A 196 -34.25 5.09 26.50
C ALA A 196 -33.61 3.73 26.78
N ALA A 197 -34.36 2.63 26.63
CA ALA A 197 -33.82 1.27 26.75
C ALA A 197 -32.74 0.96 25.70
N PHE A 198 -32.83 1.52 24.50
CA PHE A 198 -31.81 1.40 23.45
C PHE A 198 -30.54 2.22 23.78
N MET A 199 -30.70 3.41 24.35
CA MET A 199 -29.61 4.25 24.85
C MET A 199 -29.02 3.77 26.18
N GLN A 200 -29.46 2.61 26.71
CA GLN A 200 -29.09 2.08 28.02
C GLN A 200 -29.39 3.04 29.18
N GLN A 201 -30.42 3.88 29.02
CA GLN A 201 -30.92 4.80 30.02
C GLN A 201 -32.21 4.27 30.64
N GLY A 202 -32.40 4.53 31.94
CA GLY A 202 -33.64 4.21 32.64
C GLY A 202 -34.75 5.20 32.34
N THR A 203 -36.01 4.77 32.53
CA THR A 203 -37.19 5.64 32.45
C THR A 203 -38.00 5.55 33.73
N ASP A 204 -38.71 6.64 34.07
CA ASP A 204 -39.60 6.67 35.23
C ASP A 204 -40.89 5.86 35.03
N ILE A 205 -41.20 5.50 33.78
CA ILE A 205 -42.37 4.72 33.39
C ILE A 205 -41.91 3.27 33.14
N LEU A 206 -42.41 2.32 33.93
CA LEU A 206 -42.07 0.89 33.82
C LEU A 206 -43.33 0.04 33.63
N PRO A 207 -43.30 -0.99 32.76
CA PRO A 207 -44.43 -1.88 32.57
C PRO A 207 -44.69 -2.72 33.83
N ARG A 208 -45.94 -2.78 34.26
CA ARG A 208 -46.38 -3.54 35.43
C ARG A 208 -46.83 -4.95 35.07
N SER A 209 -47.43 -5.11 33.90
CA SER A 209 -47.91 -6.39 33.37
C SER A 209 -46.76 -7.36 33.12
N ILE A 210 -47.00 -8.65 33.37
CA ILE A 210 -46.02 -9.71 33.11
C ILE A 210 -45.67 -9.77 31.61
N SER A 211 -46.67 -9.62 30.74
CA SER A 211 -46.49 -9.55 29.28
C SER A 211 -45.65 -8.35 28.85
N GLY A 212 -45.90 -7.16 29.42
CA GLY A 212 -45.12 -5.96 29.13
C GLY A 212 -43.67 -6.09 29.61
N ARG A 213 -43.46 -6.70 30.78
CA ARG A 213 -42.12 -6.99 31.31
C ARG A 213 -41.35 -7.96 30.43
N ILE A 214 -41.96 -9.04 29.96
CA ILE A 214 -41.31 -10.00 29.07
C ILE A 214 -40.91 -9.32 27.74
N ALA A 215 -41.82 -8.54 27.14
CA ALA A 215 -41.52 -7.80 25.91
C ALA A 215 -40.36 -6.80 26.11
N SER A 216 -40.38 -6.03 27.20
CA SER A 216 -39.31 -5.08 27.52
C SER A 216 -37.99 -5.75 27.86
N SER A 217 -38.00 -6.90 28.55
CA SER A 217 -36.80 -7.69 28.82
C SER A 217 -36.19 -8.28 27.54
N ALA A 218 -37.02 -8.75 26.61
CA ALA A 218 -36.55 -9.22 25.31
C ALA A 218 -35.92 -8.09 24.48
N TRP A 219 -36.55 -6.91 24.49
CA TRP A 219 -35.97 -5.71 23.87
C TRP A 219 -34.64 -5.34 24.51
N TRP A 220 -34.57 -5.31 25.84
CA TRP A 220 -33.35 -4.97 26.56
C TRP A 220 -32.20 -5.92 26.26
N PHE A 221 -32.48 -7.22 26.17
CA PHE A 221 -31.48 -8.21 25.76
C PHE A 221 -30.99 -7.98 24.33
N PHE A 222 -31.90 -7.68 23.40
CA PHE A 222 -31.55 -7.33 22.02
C PHE A 222 -30.67 -6.07 21.95
N THR A 223 -31.04 -4.99 22.65
CA THR A 223 -30.26 -3.74 22.63
C THR A 223 -28.88 -3.91 23.26
N MET A 224 -28.75 -4.72 24.31
CA MET A 224 -27.47 -5.06 24.92
C MET A 224 -26.51 -5.71 23.91
N ILE A 225 -26.98 -6.70 23.14
CA ILE A 225 -26.19 -7.39 22.13
C ILE A 225 -25.74 -6.41 21.03
N ILE A 226 -26.65 -5.56 20.54
CA ILE A 226 -26.35 -4.60 19.49
C ILE A 226 -25.30 -3.59 19.94
N VAL A 227 -25.47 -2.98 21.11
CA VAL A 227 -24.49 -2.00 21.62
C VAL A 227 -23.14 -2.65 21.88
N SER A 228 -23.12 -3.85 22.46
CA SER A 228 -21.85 -4.57 22.69
C SER A 228 -21.14 -4.94 21.37
N SER A 229 -21.88 -5.29 20.33
CA SER A 229 -21.31 -5.60 19.01
C SER A 229 -20.80 -4.32 18.32
N TYR A 230 -21.54 -3.22 18.46
CA TYR A 230 -21.13 -1.92 17.94
C TYR A 230 -19.83 -1.44 18.59
N THR A 231 -19.71 -1.52 19.92
CA THR A 231 -18.49 -1.11 20.63
C THR A 231 -17.29 -1.99 20.27
N ALA A 232 -17.49 -3.30 20.13
CA ALA A 232 -16.44 -4.21 19.67
C ALA A 232 -15.96 -3.89 18.25
N ASN A 233 -16.89 -3.70 17.31
CA ASN A 233 -16.56 -3.37 15.92
C ASN A 233 -15.94 -1.98 15.77
N LEU A 234 -16.40 -1.00 16.56
CA LEU A 234 -15.81 0.33 16.59
C LEU A 234 -14.36 0.28 17.09
N ALA A 235 -14.08 -0.48 18.15
CA ALA A 235 -12.71 -0.67 18.64
C ALA A 235 -11.81 -1.36 17.60
N ALA A 236 -12.32 -2.37 16.89
CA ALA A 236 -11.61 -3.01 15.78
C ALA A 236 -11.37 -2.02 14.63
N PHE A 237 -12.35 -1.17 14.30
CA PHE A 237 -12.23 -0.18 13.25
C PHE A 237 -11.17 0.89 13.56
N LEU A 238 -11.08 1.34 14.82
CA LEU A 238 -10.09 2.31 15.27
C LEU A 238 -8.65 1.78 15.26
N THR A 239 -8.47 0.46 15.33
CA THR A 239 -7.14 -0.18 15.34
C THR A 239 -6.71 -0.66 13.96
N LEU A 240 -7.65 -0.91 13.04
CA LEU A 240 -7.36 -1.37 11.69
C LEU A 240 -7.11 -0.19 10.73
N GLU A 241 -5.84 0.16 10.51
CA GLU A 241 -5.44 0.95 9.34
C GLU A 241 -5.62 0.08 8.08
N LYS A 242 -6.73 0.24 7.35
CA LYS A 242 -6.91 -0.40 6.04
C LYS A 242 -5.95 0.22 5.02
N MET A 243 -4.74 -0.33 4.91
CA MET A 243 -3.87 -0.08 3.75
C MET A 243 -4.26 -1.02 2.62
N GLN A 244 -5.41 -0.78 1.98
CA GLN A 244 -5.69 -1.45 0.71
C GLN A 244 -4.81 -0.81 -0.36
N ALA A 245 -3.94 -1.62 -0.97
CA ALA A 245 -3.20 -1.20 -2.14
C ALA A 245 -4.21 -1.06 -3.30
N PRO A 246 -4.35 0.11 -3.92
CA PRO A 246 -5.34 0.30 -4.99
C PRO A 246 -5.04 -0.54 -6.25
N ILE A 247 -3.82 -1.08 -6.36
CA ILE A 247 -3.34 -1.86 -7.50
C ILE A 247 -2.44 -2.98 -6.95
N GLU A 248 -2.74 -4.23 -7.30
CA GLU A 248 -1.90 -5.38 -6.97
C GLU A 248 -1.23 -5.98 -8.22
N SER A 249 -1.85 -5.83 -9.41
CA SER A 249 -1.40 -6.46 -10.65
C SER A 249 -1.24 -5.48 -11.82
N VAL A 250 -0.52 -5.93 -12.86
CA VAL A 250 -0.35 -5.16 -14.11
C VAL A 250 -1.67 -5.15 -14.89
N GLU A 251 -2.48 -6.19 -14.74
CA GLU A 251 -3.80 -6.32 -15.34
C GLU A 251 -4.77 -5.28 -14.75
N ASP A 252 -4.69 -5.03 -13.45
CA ASP A 252 -5.48 -3.98 -12.80
C ASP A 252 -5.09 -2.60 -13.33
N LEU A 253 -3.80 -2.36 -13.58
CA LEU A 253 -3.33 -1.13 -14.23
C LEU A 253 -3.87 -0.97 -15.65
N ALA A 254 -4.00 -2.06 -16.40
CA ALA A 254 -4.49 -2.04 -17.78
C ALA A 254 -6.00 -1.82 -17.90
N LYS A 255 -6.77 -2.33 -16.93
CA LYS A 255 -8.24 -2.16 -16.88
C LYS A 255 -8.67 -0.73 -16.56
N GLN A 256 -7.82 0.03 -15.88
CA GLN A 256 -8.12 1.38 -15.41
C GLN A 256 -7.32 2.43 -16.18
N THR A 257 -7.87 3.65 -16.31
CA THR A 257 -7.21 4.77 -17.00
C THR A 257 -6.88 5.94 -16.07
N LYS A 258 -7.27 5.86 -14.80
CA LYS A 258 -7.14 6.95 -13.81
C LYS A 258 -5.70 7.14 -13.35
N ILE A 259 -5.00 6.05 -13.16
CA ILE A 259 -3.65 5.97 -12.63
C ILE A 259 -2.71 5.76 -13.80
N LYS A 260 -1.86 6.76 -14.06
CA LYS A 260 -0.86 6.71 -15.13
C LYS A 260 0.34 5.89 -14.67
N TYR A 261 0.87 5.03 -15.55
CA TYR A 261 2.07 4.21 -15.32
C TYR A 261 3.16 4.47 -16.38
N GLY A 262 4.42 4.25 -16.02
CA GLY A 262 5.59 4.56 -16.85
C GLY A 262 6.75 3.61 -16.64
N ILE A 263 7.60 3.48 -17.67
CA ILE A 263 8.82 2.67 -17.63
C ILE A 263 10.01 3.57 -18.01
N GLN A 264 11.19 3.29 -17.45
CA GLN A 264 12.40 4.02 -17.80
C GLN A 264 12.76 3.80 -19.29
N GLY A 265 12.87 4.90 -20.05
CA GLY A 265 13.28 4.90 -21.45
C GLY A 265 14.70 4.35 -21.62
N GLY A 266 14.91 3.52 -22.65
CA GLY A 266 16.19 2.85 -22.91
C GLY A 266 16.56 1.75 -21.90
N GLY A 267 15.70 1.45 -20.93
CA GLY A 267 15.90 0.37 -19.97
C GLY A 267 15.62 -1.02 -20.56
N SER A 268 16.19 -2.06 -19.95
CA SER A 268 15.91 -3.46 -20.28
C SER A 268 14.43 -3.81 -20.16
N THR A 269 13.72 -3.23 -19.18
CA THR A 269 12.27 -3.39 -19.01
C THR A 269 11.47 -2.85 -20.20
N ALA A 270 11.87 -1.72 -20.79
CA ALA A 270 11.21 -1.18 -21.96
C ALA A 270 11.40 -2.07 -23.19
N SER A 271 12.61 -2.62 -23.39
CA SER A 271 12.87 -3.60 -24.44
C SER A 271 12.11 -4.90 -24.23
N PHE A 272 11.98 -5.36 -22.98
CA PHE A 272 11.20 -6.56 -22.64
C PHE A 272 9.75 -6.44 -23.11
N PHE A 273 9.07 -5.33 -22.79
CA PHE A 273 7.68 -5.11 -23.20
C PHE A 273 7.50 -4.78 -24.69
N LYS A 274 8.55 -4.30 -25.39
CA LYS A 274 8.51 -4.15 -26.85
C LYS A 274 8.53 -5.49 -27.58
N VAL A 275 9.28 -6.46 -27.07
CA VAL A 275 9.45 -7.77 -27.70
C VAL A 275 8.30 -8.72 -27.36
N HIS A 276 7.77 -8.65 -26.13
CA HIS A 276 6.71 -9.56 -25.69
C HIS A 276 5.32 -9.02 -26.10
N SER A 277 4.67 -9.72 -27.03
CA SER A 277 3.34 -9.42 -27.60
C SER A 277 2.18 -9.73 -26.64
N SER A 278 2.19 -9.22 -25.41
CA SER A 278 0.94 -9.17 -24.64
C SER A 278 0.19 -7.86 -24.97
N PRO A 279 -1.16 -7.88 -25.11
CA PRO A 279 -1.95 -6.67 -25.35
C PRO A 279 -1.68 -5.60 -24.27
N VAL A 280 -1.44 -6.05 -23.05
CA VAL A 280 -1.06 -5.23 -21.90
C VAL A 280 0.30 -4.57 -22.13
N ALA A 281 1.32 -5.31 -22.57
CA ALA A 281 2.65 -4.78 -22.87
C ALA A 281 2.62 -3.68 -23.94
N TRP A 282 1.82 -3.86 -25.00
CA TRP A 282 1.68 -2.87 -26.08
C TRP A 282 1.00 -1.59 -25.59
N MET A 283 -0.03 -1.73 -24.75
CA MET A 283 -0.69 -0.60 -24.10
C MET A 283 0.27 0.15 -23.15
N LEU A 284 1.12 -0.57 -22.41
CA LEU A 284 2.14 0.01 -21.54
C LEU A 284 3.16 0.85 -22.33
N VAL A 285 3.67 0.32 -23.46
CA VAL A 285 4.69 0.99 -24.28
C VAL A 285 4.12 2.23 -25.00
N SER A 286 2.89 2.17 -25.52
CA SER A 286 2.30 3.31 -26.25
C SER A 286 2.03 4.54 -25.38
N LEU A 287 1.71 4.31 -24.09
CA LEU A 287 1.38 5.37 -23.13
C LEU A 287 2.62 5.97 -22.46
N SER A 288 3.69 5.18 -22.30
CA SER A 288 4.97 5.67 -21.74
C SER A 288 5.60 6.80 -22.57
N ASN A 289 5.33 6.89 -23.88
CA ASN A 289 5.83 7.96 -24.74
C ASN A 289 5.05 9.28 -24.61
N LYS A 290 3.96 9.34 -23.82
CA LYS A 290 3.02 10.48 -23.81
C LYS A 290 2.90 11.23 -22.48
N CYS A 291 3.53 10.84 -21.37
CA CYS A 291 3.21 11.45 -20.07
C CYS A 291 4.41 11.69 -19.13
N ASN A 292 4.36 12.81 -18.40
CA ASN A 292 5.02 12.99 -17.09
C ASN A 292 4.19 12.23 -16.04
N LEU A 293 4.83 11.42 -15.20
CA LEU A 293 4.21 10.21 -14.65
C LEU A 293 4.31 10.05 -13.13
N SER A 294 3.26 9.45 -12.55
CA SER A 294 3.02 9.33 -11.10
C SER A 294 3.50 7.99 -10.50
N ILE A 295 3.71 6.97 -11.33
CA ILE A 295 4.10 5.60 -10.95
C ILE A 295 5.23 5.14 -11.85
N PHE A 296 6.30 4.62 -11.23
CA PHE A 296 7.45 4.08 -11.91
C PHE A 296 7.44 2.56 -11.82
N MET A 297 7.50 1.88 -12.97
CA MET A 297 7.80 0.46 -13.02
C MET A 297 9.31 0.28 -12.86
N ILE A 298 9.74 -0.31 -11.74
CA ILE A 298 11.15 -0.45 -11.37
C ILE A 298 11.48 -1.94 -11.40
N SER A 299 12.53 -2.31 -12.14
CA SER A 299 13.17 -3.62 -11.92
C SER A 299 13.70 -3.63 -10.50
N LYS A 300 13.25 -4.59 -9.68
CA LYS A 300 13.44 -4.69 -8.23
C LYS A 300 14.92 -4.51 -7.87
N ARG A 301 15.36 -3.28 -7.65
CA ARG A 301 16.65 -2.96 -7.02
C ARG A 301 16.42 -3.09 -5.53
N THR A 302 17.13 -4.00 -4.89
CA THR A 302 17.08 -4.20 -3.44
C THR A 302 17.34 -2.87 -2.75
N LEU A 303 16.28 -2.22 -2.29
CA LEU A 303 16.35 -1.00 -1.49
C LEU A 303 16.84 -1.42 -0.10
N ILE A 304 18.15 -1.32 0.12
CA ILE A 304 18.72 -1.38 1.47
C ILE A 304 18.29 -0.09 2.15
N ARG A 305 17.20 -0.17 2.92
CA ARG A 305 16.67 0.93 3.70
C ARG A 305 17.58 1.10 4.91
N HIS A 306 18.40 2.14 4.93
CA HIS A 306 19.05 2.57 6.17
C HIS A 306 17.96 3.06 7.14
N SER A 307 17.58 2.17 8.06
CA SER A 307 16.90 2.55 9.29
C SER A 307 17.90 3.28 10.16
N ARG A 308 17.95 4.62 10.08
CA ARG A 308 18.45 5.42 11.20
C ARG A 308 17.38 5.37 12.29
N ARG A 309 17.64 4.60 13.34
CA ARG A 309 17.20 4.96 14.70
C ARG A 309 18.26 5.88 15.29
#